data_AF-A0A355G3V9-F1
#
_entry.id   AF-A0A355G3V9-F1
#
_cell.length_a   1.000
_cell.length_b   1.000
_cell.length_c   1.000
_cell.angle_alpha   90.00
_cell.angle_beta   90.00
_cell.angle_gamma   90.00
#
_symmetry.space_group_name_H-M   'P 1'
#
loop_
_entity.id
_entity.type
_entity.pdbx_description
1 polymer ?
#
loop_
_entity_poly.entity_id
_entity_poly.type
_entity_poly.pdbx_seq_one_letter_code
_entity_poly.pdbx_strand_id
1 'polypeptide(L)' 'FKDVYSVMANWGANHGSLTYGHIGKDLITLASMLRIPVALHNVPDCDIYRPHTWGAFGTKDLESADYRACQTYGPMYK' A
#
# COMPACT_ATOMS: atom_id res chain seq x y z
N PHE A 1 3.87 8.61 9.77
CA PHE A 1 2.77 8.85 10.73
C PHE A 1 3.26 9.46 12.03
N LYS A 2 3.98 10.59 11.95
CA LYS A 2 4.62 11.19 13.12
C LYS A 2 3.62 11.92 14.03
N ASP A 3 2.71 12.67 13.42
CA ASP A 3 1.70 13.48 14.09
C ASP A 3 0.50 13.67 13.17
N VAL A 4 -0.60 14.20 13.72
CA VAL A 4 -1.87 14.40 13.00
C VAL A 4 -1.74 15.39 11.84
N TYR A 5 -0.87 16.41 11.99
CA TYR A 5 -0.59 17.37 10.93
C TYR A 5 0.06 16.67 9.73
N SER A 6 1.06 15.83 9.98
CA SER A 6 1.74 15.06 8.93
C SER A 6 0.79 14.13 8.19
N VAL A 7 -0.22 13.56 8.85
CA VAL A 7 -1.25 12.75 8.18
C VAL A 7 -2.07 13.63 7.21
N MET A 8 -2.53 14.80 7.65
CA MET A 8 -3.28 15.72 6.80
C MET A 8 -2.43 16.27 5.65
N ALA A 9 -1.19 16.67 5.92
CA ALA A 9 -0.29 17.28 4.93
C ALA A 9 0.13 16.31 3.81
N ASN A 10 0.09 14.99 4.06
CA ASN A 10 0.40 13.97 3.06
C ASN A 10 -0.86 13.34 2.43
N TRP A 11 -2.07 13.85 2.76
CA TRP A 11 -3.30 13.37 2.15
C TRP A 11 -3.46 13.98 0.74
N GLY A 12 -3.58 13.12 -0.28
CA GLY A 12 -3.46 13.53 -1.69
C GLY A 12 -4.70 14.14 -2.35
N ALA A 13 -5.79 14.36 -1.61
CA ALA A 13 -7.04 14.90 -2.14
C ALA A 13 -7.83 15.69 -1.08
N ASN A 14 -8.86 16.43 -1.47
CA ASN A 14 -9.78 17.07 -0.51
C ASN A 14 -10.89 16.13 0.00
N HIS A 15 -11.01 14.92 -0.56
CA HIS A 15 -11.97 13.90 -0.18
C HIS A 15 -11.27 12.68 0.46
N GLY A 16 -12.05 11.90 1.22
CA GLY A 16 -11.65 10.61 1.76
C GLY A 16 -12.87 9.68 1.87
N SER A 17 -12.62 8.38 1.98
CA SER A 17 -13.65 7.37 2.25
C SER A 17 -13.42 6.78 3.62
N LEU A 18 -14.50 6.64 4.40
CA LEU A 18 -14.48 6.06 5.74
C LEU A 18 -15.21 4.73 5.72
N THR A 19 -14.66 3.75 6.43
CA THR A 19 -15.22 2.41 6.58
C THR A 19 -15.15 2.00 8.04
N TYR A 20 -16.11 1.21 8.49
CA TYR A 20 -16.07 0.61 9.82
C TYR A 20 -14.97 -0.44 9.91
N GLY A 21 -14.31 -0.52 11.08
CA GLY A 21 -13.24 -1.48 11.36
C GLY A 21 -11.86 -1.09 10.81
N HIS A 22 -10.83 -1.84 11.19
CA HIS A 22 -9.45 -1.64 10.73
C HIS A 22 -9.12 -2.56 9.55
N ILE A 23 -9.54 -2.19 8.34
CA ILE A 23 -9.38 -3.01 7.12
C ILE A 23 -8.11 -2.70 6.31
N GLY A 24 -7.13 -2.00 6.90
CA GLY A 24 -5.95 -1.54 6.17
C GLY A 24 -5.14 -2.66 5.51
N LYS A 25 -4.98 -3.80 6.19
CA LYS A 25 -4.31 -4.99 5.64
C LYS A 25 -5.06 -5.62 4.47
N ASP A 26 -6.38 -5.56 4.50
CA ASP A 26 -7.24 -6.09 3.44
C ASP A 26 -7.10 -5.22 2.19
N LEU A 27 -7.06 -3.89 2.37
CA LEU A 27 -6.80 -2.94 1.29
C LEU A 27 -5.40 -3.07 0.70
N ILE A 28 -4.36 -3.28 1.51
CA ILE A 28 -3.00 -3.54 1.02
C ILE A 28 -2.95 -4.82 0.17
N THR A 29 -3.58 -5.89 0.66
CA THR A 29 -3.66 -7.17 -0.06
C THR A 29 -4.38 -6.98 -1.39
N LEU A 30 -5.55 -6.34 -1.40
CA LEU A 30 -6.33 -6.04 -2.60
C LEU A 30 -5.55 -5.16 -3.59
N ALA A 31 -4.91 -4.10 -3.10
CA ALA A 31 -4.11 -3.20 -3.93
C ALA A 31 -2.97 -3.95 -4.63
N SER A 32 -2.30 -4.88 -3.94
CA SER A 32 -1.24 -5.71 -4.55
C SER A 32 -1.77 -6.65 -5.64
N MET A 33 -2.97 -7.23 -5.47
CA MET A 33 -3.62 -8.04 -6.50
C MET A 33 -3.91 -7.21 -7.77
N LEU A 34 -4.27 -5.94 -7.60
CA LEU A 34 -4.58 -5.00 -8.67
C LEU A 34 -3.37 -4.20 -9.19
N ARG A 35 -2.19 -4.35 -8.54
CA ARG A 35 -0.93 -3.65 -8.83
C ARG A 35 -1.07 -2.13 -8.73
N ILE A 36 -1.77 -1.69 -7.69
CA ILE A 36 -1.86 -0.30 -7.29
C ILE A 36 -0.88 -0.10 -6.13
N PRO A 37 0.19 0.71 -6.29
CA PRO A 37 1.16 0.91 -5.22
C PRO A 37 0.55 1.69 -4.06
N VAL A 38 0.86 1.27 -2.82
CA VAL A 38 0.37 1.95 -1.61
C VAL A 38 1.39 2.97 -1.13
N ALA A 39 1.12 4.25 -1.38
CA ALA A 39 2.03 5.36 -1.09
C ALA A 39 2.07 5.80 0.39
N LEU A 40 1.05 5.45 1.18
CA LEU A 40 0.94 5.87 2.58
C LEU A 40 0.03 4.90 3.35
N HIS A 41 0.54 4.22 4.39
CA HIS A 41 -0.26 3.40 5.32
C HIS A 41 0.39 3.32 6.71
N ASN A 42 -0.41 3.17 7.77
CA ASN A 42 0.05 2.94 9.14
C ASN A 42 -0.15 1.50 9.62
N VAL A 43 -0.45 0.58 8.71
CA VAL A 43 -0.54 -0.86 8.99
C VAL A 43 0.83 -1.39 9.44
N PRO A 44 0.92 -2.18 10.52
CA PRO A 44 2.17 -2.83 10.92
C PRO A 44 2.73 -3.76 9.86
N ASP A 45 4.05 -3.82 9.71
CA ASP A 45 4.70 -4.63 8.67
C ASP A 45 4.36 -6.12 8.73
N CYS A 46 4.10 -6.66 9.93
CA CYS A 46 3.73 -8.07 10.11
C CYS A 46 2.35 -8.42 9.53
N ASP A 47 1.49 -7.43 9.30
CA ASP A 47 0.17 -7.60 8.70
C ASP A 47 0.18 -7.38 7.17
N ILE A 48 1.32 -6.98 6.59
CA ILE A 48 1.44 -6.78 5.15
C ILE A 48 1.49 -8.14 4.47
N TYR A 49 0.40 -8.46 3.77
CA TYR A 49 0.29 -9.67 2.96
C TYR A 49 0.13 -9.30 1.49
N ARG A 50 1.07 -9.79 0.66
CA ARG A 50 1.14 -9.57 -0.79
C ARG A 50 1.54 -10.88 -1.47
N PRO A 51 1.40 -11.01 -2.80
CA PRO A 51 1.94 -12.17 -3.52
C PRO A 51 3.42 -12.36 -3.22
N HIS A 52 3.85 -13.61 -3.00
CA HIS A 52 5.22 -13.94 -2.58
C HIS A 52 6.30 -13.36 -3.51
N THR A 53 5.97 -13.11 -4.78
CA THR A 53 6.88 -12.50 -5.76
C THR A 53 7.30 -11.08 -5.40
N TRP A 54 6.56 -10.34 -4.58
CA TRP A 54 6.97 -9.02 -4.08
C TRP A 54 8.31 -9.08 -3.33
N GLY A 55 8.60 -10.19 -2.62
CA GLY A 55 9.86 -10.38 -1.90
C GLY A 55 11.09 -10.36 -2.81
N ALA A 56 10.95 -10.72 -4.09
CA ALA A 56 12.04 -10.64 -5.06
C ALA A 56 12.39 -9.20 -5.47
N PHE A 57 11.48 -8.25 -5.26
CA PHE A 57 11.71 -6.84 -5.52
C PHE A 57 12.37 -6.12 -4.33
N GLY A 58 12.55 -6.79 -3.19
CA GLY A 58 13.20 -6.25 -2.00
C GLY A 58 12.43 -6.57 -0.73
N THR A 59 13.15 -6.73 0.38
CA THR A 59 12.58 -7.16 1.68
C THR A 59 12.79 -6.17 2.82
N LYS A 60 13.70 -5.19 2.67
CA LYS A 60 13.99 -4.17 3.69
C LYS A 60 13.13 -2.91 3.53
N ASP A 61 12.88 -2.53 2.29
CA ASP A 61 12.09 -1.37 1.92
C ASP A 61 10.84 -1.86 1.18
N LEU A 62 9.79 -2.13 1.95
CA LEU A 62 8.55 -2.73 1.47
C LEU A 62 7.75 -1.78 0.58
N GLU A 63 7.92 -0.46 0.75
CA GLU A 63 7.32 0.56 -0.10
C GLU A 63 7.98 0.53 -1.48
N SER A 64 9.32 0.64 -1.52
CA SER A 64 10.06 0.62 -2.78
C SER A 64 9.90 -0.70 -3.54
N ALA A 65 9.80 -1.83 -2.82
CA ALA A 65 9.47 -3.13 -3.42
C ALA A 65 8.07 -3.15 -4.04
N ASP A 66 7.08 -2.51 -3.40
CA ASP A 66 5.71 -2.40 -3.92
C ASP A 66 5.65 -1.63 -5.23
N TYR A 67 6.32 -0.47 -5.29
CA TYR A 67 6.41 0.32 -6.52
C TYR A 67 7.07 -0.45 -7.66
N ARG A 68 8.20 -1.12 -7.40
CA ARG A 68 8.88 -1.93 -8.42
C ARG A 68 8.02 -3.07 -8.93
N ALA A 69 7.36 -3.81 -8.03
CA ALA A 69 6.48 -4.91 -8.39
C ALA A 69 5.27 -4.43 -9.20
N CYS A 70 4.60 -3.37 -8.74
CA CYS A 70 3.45 -2.79 -9.45
C CYS A 70 3.83 -2.27 -10.83
N GLN A 71 4.98 -1.59 -10.95
CA GLN A 71 5.50 -1.12 -12.22
C GLN A 71 5.82 -2.29 -13.18
N THR A 72 6.43 -3.36 -12.67
CA THR A 72 6.85 -4.51 -13.48
C THR A 72 5.67 -5.31 -14.01
N TYR A 73 4.67 -5.58 -13.16
CA TYR A 73 3.52 -6.40 -13.54
C TYR A 73 2.41 -5.61 -14.25
N GLY A 74 2.31 -4.30 -14.01
CA GLY A 74 1.29 -3.44 -14.61
C GLY A 74 -0.16 -3.82 -14.19
N PRO A 75 -1.18 -3.11 -14.73
CA PRO A 75 -2.58 -3.32 -14.37
C PRO A 75 -3.15 -4.67 -14.86
N MET A 76 -4.22 -5.15 -14.21
CA MET A 76 -4.80 -6.49 -14.41
C MET A 76 -5.32 -6.74 -15.81
N TYR A 77 -5.92 -5.72 -16.38
CA TYR A 77 -6.57 -5.79 -17.67
C TYR A 77 -5.99 -4.66 -18.52
N LYS A 78 -5.54 -5.00 -19.73
CA LYS A 78 -5.04 -4.09 -20.77
C LYS A 78 -5.55 -4.57 -22.11
#